data_AF-A0A7X6FG11-F1
#
_entry.id   AF-A0A7X6FG11-F1
#
_cell.length_a   1.000
_cell.length_b   1.000
_cell.length_c   1.000
_cell.angle_alpha   90.00
_cell.angle_beta   90.00
_cell.angle_gamma   90.00
#
_symmetry.space_group_name_H-M   'P 1'
#
loop_
_entity.id
_entity.type
_entity.pdbx_description
1 polymer ?
#
loop_
_entity_poly.entity_id
_entity_poly.type
_entity_poly.pdbx_seq_one_letter_code
_entity_poly.pdbx_strand_id
1 'polypeptide(L)'
;MDFAARIIDPEAPDGRFSLPAGSQLEDERVGDLFQLVVRIAQTCERVESADHRKAIQPHNLERAGRAVLDWPNGFIELVETVTAPTPENRELGWFDRKPLRRLQFDPTVPATIRARVKDLLDAVRRIEALNSRGPTSSSFAYPTNFAEASRLKRPREAVLSLIRSRGAQADDCLAGKGHFNRYMTALRDIRTVHRFSEDLGVSIPVVCELLNRGLAPELATDVAHLGPVPLPTIEGSLIAGVSKVIRPGTIAGALGLVSCCFALDPSLTFSWSSILRAVLEGRLEVWRGRRPTRGLMSELVVTDISLLRSLVEKQRTNDENRNAPISHREISMAIDRSQSVAANIVNSGLMQGVSTLGRFAQLRQSWVFIFELHTLAEMSRRPARNLSRTLKAFDVKCMRSGDVTFWQRDEALSCLGLQLS
;
A
#
# COMPACT_ATOMS: atom_id res chain seq x y z
N MET A 1 -9.44 -18.33 34.44
CA MET A 1 -10.78 -18.99 34.46
C MET A 1 -11.93 -18.00 34.67
N ASP A 2 -11.75 -16.95 35.48
CA ASP A 2 -12.79 -15.97 35.84
C ASP A 2 -13.51 -15.31 34.66
N PHE A 3 -12.83 -15.09 33.52
CA PHE A 3 -13.44 -14.50 32.33
C PHE A 3 -14.47 -15.41 31.64
N ALA A 4 -14.10 -16.67 31.38
CA ALA A 4 -15.01 -17.64 30.77
C ALA A 4 -16.13 -18.02 31.73
N ALA A 5 -15.86 -18.09 33.04
CA ALA A 5 -16.85 -18.40 34.06
C ALA A 5 -17.88 -17.28 34.25
N ARG A 6 -17.48 -16.00 34.23
CA ARG A 6 -18.39 -14.84 34.35
C ARG A 6 -19.32 -14.64 33.16
N ILE A 7 -18.97 -15.18 31.99
CA ILE A 7 -19.85 -15.18 30.81
C ILE A 7 -20.95 -16.26 30.93
N ILE A 8 -20.73 -17.28 31.77
CA ILE A 8 -21.62 -18.45 31.94
C ILE A 8 -22.56 -18.29 33.14
N ASP A 9 -22.22 -17.45 34.13
CA ASP A 9 -22.93 -17.35 35.40
C ASP A 9 -24.23 -16.52 35.28
N PRO A 10 -25.42 -17.16 35.37
CA PRO A 10 -26.71 -16.48 35.31
C PRO A 10 -27.07 -15.76 36.61
N GLU A 11 -26.35 -15.99 37.72
CA GLU A 11 -26.54 -15.31 39.01
C GLU A 11 -25.54 -14.17 39.23
N ALA A 12 -24.62 -13.94 38.28
CA ALA A 12 -23.75 -12.78 38.32
C ALA A 12 -24.64 -11.52 38.25
N PRO A 13 -24.55 -10.59 39.23
CA PRO A 13 -25.33 -9.37 39.19
C PRO A 13 -25.02 -8.63 37.88
N ASP A 14 -26.04 -8.07 37.21
CA ASP A 14 -26.03 -7.36 35.90
C ASP A 14 -24.96 -6.26 35.75
N GLY A 15 -23.69 -6.62 35.90
CA GLY A 15 -22.70 -5.77 36.54
C GLY A 15 -21.36 -5.87 35.83
N ARG A 16 -21.34 -5.31 34.63
CA ARG A 16 -20.14 -4.91 33.86
C ARG A 16 -19.33 -6.08 33.27
N PHE A 17 -19.92 -6.68 32.24
CA PHE A 17 -19.14 -7.11 31.09
C PHE A 17 -18.48 -5.86 30.47
N SER A 18 -17.15 -5.77 30.51
CA SER A 18 -16.41 -4.75 29.76
C SER A 18 -15.16 -5.39 29.16
N LEU A 19 -15.14 -5.51 27.84
CA LEU A 19 -13.89 -5.67 27.12
C LEU A 19 -13.02 -4.42 27.36
N PRO A 20 -11.69 -4.53 27.23
CA PRO A 20 -10.83 -3.35 27.24
C PRO A 20 -11.34 -2.31 26.24
N ALA A 21 -11.42 -1.04 26.66
CA ALA A 21 -11.93 0.04 25.83
C ALA A 21 -11.18 0.10 24.48
N GLY A 22 -11.92 0.07 23.37
CA GLY A 22 -11.34 0.04 22.02
C GLY A 22 -11.12 -1.37 21.46
N SER A 23 -11.63 -2.41 22.13
CA SER A 23 -11.68 -3.76 21.56
C SER A 23 -12.57 -3.78 20.32
N GLN A 24 -12.11 -4.44 19.27
CA GLN A 24 -12.90 -4.61 18.05
C GLN A 24 -14.14 -5.50 18.24
N LEU A 25 -14.27 -6.12 19.42
CA LEU A 25 -15.38 -6.98 19.81
C LEU A 25 -16.34 -6.32 20.80
N GLU A 26 -16.14 -5.03 21.12
CA GLU A 26 -16.94 -4.27 22.11
C GLU A 26 -18.43 -4.18 21.75
N ASP A 27 -18.76 -4.14 20.45
CA ASP A 27 -20.14 -4.06 19.95
C ASP A 27 -20.85 -5.43 19.82
N GLU A 28 -20.16 -6.55 20.09
CA GLU A 28 -20.71 -7.90 19.89
C GLU A 28 -21.49 -8.37 21.14
N ARG A 29 -22.51 -9.21 20.94
CA ARG A 29 -23.35 -9.70 22.05
C ARG A 29 -22.56 -10.68 22.93
N VAL A 30 -22.84 -10.67 24.23
CA VAL A 30 -22.19 -11.57 25.20
C VAL A 30 -22.34 -13.06 24.82
N GLY A 31 -23.53 -13.47 24.34
CA GLY A 31 -23.76 -14.83 23.86
C GLY A 31 -22.95 -15.22 22.62
N ASP A 32 -22.66 -14.24 21.74
CA ASP A 32 -21.85 -14.44 20.54
C ASP A 32 -20.37 -14.60 20.88
N LEU A 33 -19.89 -13.85 21.88
CA LEU A 33 -18.54 -13.97 22.42
C LEU A 33 -18.34 -15.26 23.20
N PHE A 34 -19.36 -15.69 23.95
CA PHE A 34 -19.37 -17.01 24.58
C PHE A 34 -19.20 -18.13 23.55
N GLN A 35 -20.01 -18.08 22.49
CA GLN A 35 -19.96 -19.04 21.39
C GLN A 35 -18.58 -19.05 20.72
N LEU A 36 -17.96 -17.88 20.52
CA LEU A 36 -16.59 -17.77 20.02
C LEU A 36 -15.57 -18.45 20.95
N VAL A 37 -15.61 -18.18 22.26
CA VAL A 37 -14.73 -18.81 23.26
C VAL A 37 -14.88 -20.33 23.24
N VAL A 38 -16.12 -20.84 23.21
CA VAL A 38 -16.39 -22.29 23.16
C VAL A 38 -15.83 -22.90 21.88
N ARG A 39 -15.98 -22.25 20.72
CA ARG A 39 -15.46 -22.78 19.44
C ARG A 39 -13.94 -22.77 19.36
N ILE A 40 -13.29 -21.76 19.92
CA ILE A 40 -11.83 -21.72 20.06
C ILE A 40 -11.37 -22.87 20.96
N ALA A 41 -11.99 -23.04 22.13
CA ALA A 41 -11.64 -24.07 23.09
C ALA A 41 -11.85 -25.49 22.52
N GLN A 42 -12.96 -25.74 21.84
CA GLN A 42 -13.22 -27.00 21.13
C GLN A 42 -12.19 -27.28 20.04
N THR A 43 -11.72 -26.24 19.35
CA THR A 43 -10.70 -26.41 18.31
C THR A 43 -9.33 -26.74 18.92
N CYS A 44 -8.99 -26.17 20.07
CA CYS A 44 -7.79 -26.53 20.83
C CYS A 44 -7.86 -27.97 21.35
N GLU A 45 -9.01 -28.36 21.93
CA GLU A 45 -9.25 -29.72 22.43
C GLU A 45 -9.11 -30.77 21.32
N ARG A 46 -9.62 -30.49 20.11
CA ARG A 46 -9.48 -31.39 18.95
C ARG A 46 -8.04 -31.61 18.48
N VAL A 47 -7.15 -30.66 18.76
CA VAL A 47 -5.73 -30.77 18.45
C VAL A 47 -5.01 -31.61 19.50
N GLU A 48 -5.40 -31.48 20.77
CA GLU A 48 -4.82 -32.22 21.90
C GLU A 48 -5.38 -33.65 22.02
N SER A 49 -6.63 -33.89 21.61
CA SER A 49 -7.27 -35.19 21.61
C SER A 49 -8.11 -35.41 20.34
N ALA A 50 -7.83 -36.51 19.63
CA ALA A 50 -8.60 -36.90 18.44
C ALA A 50 -10.04 -37.40 18.78
N ASP A 51 -10.36 -37.57 20.06
CA ASP A 51 -11.66 -38.06 20.53
C ASP A 51 -12.67 -36.91 20.66
N HIS A 52 -13.69 -36.95 19.80
CA HIS A 52 -14.71 -35.90 19.68
C HIS A 52 -15.74 -35.93 20.82
N ARG A 53 -15.69 -36.94 21.70
CA ARG A 53 -16.65 -37.16 22.78
C ARG A 53 -16.18 -36.67 24.14
N LYS A 54 -14.93 -36.21 24.25
CA LYS A 54 -14.39 -35.68 25.51
C LYS A 54 -14.92 -34.29 25.81
N ALA A 55 -15.21 -34.06 27.09
CA ALA A 55 -15.54 -32.73 27.59
C ALA A 55 -14.33 -31.79 27.39
N ILE A 56 -14.62 -30.52 27.06
CA ILE A 56 -13.60 -29.49 26.90
C ILE A 56 -12.87 -29.31 28.23
N GLN A 57 -11.55 -29.45 28.22
CA GLN A 57 -10.79 -29.29 29.44
C GLN A 57 -10.81 -27.83 29.92
N PRO A 58 -10.84 -27.58 31.24
CA PRO A 58 -10.87 -26.22 31.79
C PRO A 58 -9.74 -25.31 31.29
N HIS A 59 -8.54 -25.84 31.06
CA HIS A 59 -7.40 -25.06 30.57
C HIS A 59 -7.62 -24.54 29.13
N ASN A 60 -8.32 -25.30 28.28
CA ASN A 60 -8.62 -24.91 26.91
C ASN A 60 -9.69 -23.80 26.86
N LEU A 61 -10.66 -23.82 27.79
CA LEU A 61 -11.61 -22.72 27.99
C LEU A 61 -10.93 -21.46 28.51
N GLU A 62 -10.00 -21.60 29.45
CA GLU A 62 -9.22 -20.47 29.94
C GLU A 62 -8.37 -19.84 28.84
N ARG A 63 -7.68 -20.65 28.04
CA ARG A 63 -6.84 -20.20 26.93
C ARG A 63 -7.66 -19.48 25.86
N ALA A 64 -8.82 -20.02 25.50
CA ALA A 64 -9.76 -19.36 24.59
C ALA A 64 -10.29 -18.04 25.15
N GLY A 65 -10.61 -18.01 26.45
CA GLY A 65 -11.05 -16.80 27.13
C GLY A 65 -10.01 -15.69 27.13
N ARG A 66 -8.75 -16.02 27.41
CA ARG A 66 -7.63 -15.07 27.35
C ARG A 66 -7.40 -14.53 25.94
N ALA A 67 -7.54 -15.37 24.91
CA ALA A 67 -7.39 -14.95 23.52
C ALA A 67 -8.48 -13.97 23.06
N VAL A 68 -9.70 -14.07 23.59
CA VAL A 68 -10.80 -13.13 23.32
C VAL A 68 -10.65 -11.85 24.14
N LEU A 69 -10.11 -11.92 25.37
CA LEU A 69 -9.79 -10.74 26.18
C LEU A 69 -8.69 -9.86 25.56
N ASP A 70 -7.63 -10.49 25.06
CA ASP A 70 -6.49 -9.81 24.44
C ASP A 70 -6.67 -9.66 22.92
N TRP A 71 -7.92 -9.59 22.45
CA TRP A 71 -8.20 -9.47 21.03
C TRP A 71 -7.67 -8.15 20.44
N PRO A 72 -7.02 -8.15 19.26
CA PRO A 72 -6.81 -9.27 18.33
C PRO A 72 -5.53 -10.09 18.56
N ASN A 73 -4.61 -9.62 19.40
CA ASN A 73 -3.26 -10.17 19.55
C ASN A 73 -3.28 -11.58 20.14
N GLY A 74 -4.04 -11.80 21.21
CA GLY A 74 -4.16 -13.11 21.85
C GLY A 74 -4.75 -14.18 20.93
N PHE A 75 -5.62 -13.81 19.98
CA PHE A 75 -6.11 -14.76 18.97
C PHE A 75 -5.05 -15.10 17.92
N ILE A 76 -4.24 -14.13 17.49
CA ILE A 76 -3.14 -14.35 16.55
C ILE A 76 -2.10 -15.30 17.16
N GLU A 77 -1.67 -15.03 18.40
CA GLU A 77 -0.75 -15.90 19.15
C GLU A 77 -1.31 -17.32 19.29
N LEU A 78 -2.62 -17.43 19.55
CA LEU A 78 -3.27 -18.73 19.64
C LEU A 78 -3.27 -19.50 18.31
N VAL A 79 -3.50 -18.81 17.19
CA VAL A 79 -3.43 -19.38 15.83
C VAL A 79 -2.01 -19.84 15.48
N GLU A 80 -0.99 -19.20 16.03
CA GLU A 80 0.41 -19.59 15.84
C GLU A 80 0.82 -20.79 16.68
N THR A 81 0.35 -20.85 17.92
CA THR A 81 0.71 -21.89 18.90
C THR A 81 -0.10 -23.18 18.75
N VAL A 82 -1.32 -23.12 18.21
CA VAL A 82 -2.19 -24.30 18.00
C VAL A 82 -2.00 -24.83 16.58
N THR A 83 -1.10 -25.80 16.43
CA THR A 83 -0.81 -26.47 15.15
C THR A 83 -1.31 -27.91 15.15
N ALA A 84 -1.92 -28.35 14.04
CA ALA A 84 -2.34 -29.74 13.90
C ALA A 84 -1.11 -30.67 13.84
N PRO A 85 -1.19 -31.87 14.45
CA PRO A 85 -0.12 -32.86 14.36
C PRO A 85 0.12 -33.23 12.89
N THR A 86 1.37 -33.09 12.43
CA THR A 86 1.73 -33.39 11.03
C THR A 86 1.93 -34.91 10.91
N PRO A 87 1.13 -35.63 10.11
CA PRO A 87 1.35 -37.06 9.89
C PRO A 87 2.68 -37.26 9.13
N GLU A 88 3.46 -38.25 9.54
CA GLU A 88 4.85 -38.51 9.09
C GLU A 88 5.02 -38.63 7.55
N ASN A 89 3.93 -38.83 6.80
CA ASN A 89 3.95 -39.04 5.34
C ASN A 89 3.18 -37.98 4.52
N ARG A 90 2.77 -36.84 5.09
CA ARG A 90 2.07 -35.81 4.30
C ARG A 90 2.29 -34.41 4.85
N GLU A 91 2.81 -33.52 4.00
CA GLU A 91 2.78 -32.08 4.28
C GLU A 91 1.31 -31.62 4.34
N LEU A 92 0.88 -31.18 5.52
CA LEU A 92 -0.43 -30.57 5.70
C LEU A 92 -0.46 -29.23 4.98
N GLY A 93 -1.51 -29.02 4.18
CA GLY A 93 -1.75 -27.73 3.53
C GLY A 93 -1.82 -26.60 4.56
N TRP A 94 -1.53 -25.38 4.12
CA TRP A 94 -1.49 -24.19 4.98
C TRP A 94 -2.77 -23.97 5.83
N PHE A 95 -3.94 -24.39 5.33
CA PHE A 95 -5.20 -24.38 6.10
C PHE A 95 -5.31 -25.50 7.14
N ASP A 96 -4.76 -26.68 6.86
CA ASP A 96 -4.86 -27.85 7.73
C ASP A 96 -3.82 -27.84 8.84
N ARG A 97 -2.70 -27.12 8.63
CA ARG A 97 -1.67 -26.88 9.67
C ARG A 97 -2.19 -26.08 10.86
N LYS A 98 -3.13 -25.15 10.65
CA LYS A 98 -3.62 -24.21 11.66
C LYS A 98 -5.16 -24.30 11.77
N PRO A 99 -5.68 -25.20 12.62
CA PRO A 99 -7.10 -25.56 12.63
C PRO A 99 -8.03 -24.42 13.08
N LEU A 100 -7.55 -23.47 13.88
CA LEU A 100 -8.30 -22.26 14.25
C LEU A 100 -8.68 -21.39 13.05
N ARG A 101 -8.04 -21.56 11.89
CA ARG A 101 -8.41 -20.88 10.64
C ARG A 101 -9.78 -21.32 10.11
N ARG A 102 -10.26 -22.49 10.51
CA ARG A 102 -11.59 -22.98 10.11
C ARG A 102 -12.74 -22.20 10.74
N LEU A 103 -12.48 -21.42 11.79
CA LEU A 103 -13.47 -20.55 12.44
C LEU A 103 -14.07 -19.51 11.48
N GLN A 104 -13.33 -19.09 10.45
CA GLN A 104 -13.86 -18.18 9.42
C GLN A 104 -15.01 -18.79 8.59
N PHE A 105 -15.17 -20.11 8.63
CA PHE A 105 -16.22 -20.85 7.92
C PHE A 105 -17.22 -21.52 8.87
N ASP A 106 -17.11 -21.33 10.18
CA ASP A 106 -17.99 -21.98 11.15
C ASP A 106 -19.39 -21.32 11.16
N PRO A 107 -20.45 -22.02 10.73
CA PRO A 107 -21.79 -21.43 10.63
C PRO A 107 -22.38 -21.04 11.98
N THR A 108 -21.83 -21.54 13.09
CA THR A 108 -22.30 -21.22 14.45
C THR A 108 -21.64 -19.99 15.05
N VAL A 109 -20.67 -19.40 14.37
CA VAL A 109 -20.09 -18.09 14.73
C VAL A 109 -20.79 -17.01 13.89
N PRO A 110 -21.22 -15.89 14.50
CA PRO A 110 -21.86 -14.78 13.79
C PRO A 110 -21.05 -14.28 12.59
N ALA A 111 -21.76 -13.78 11.58
CA ALA A 111 -21.14 -13.31 10.35
C ALA A 111 -20.18 -12.12 10.57
N THR A 112 -20.47 -11.27 11.55
CA THR A 112 -19.62 -10.13 11.98
C THR A 112 -18.27 -10.61 12.50
N ILE A 113 -18.29 -11.53 13.46
CA ILE A 113 -17.10 -12.14 14.04
C ILE A 113 -16.32 -12.94 13.00
N ARG A 114 -17.00 -13.69 12.11
CA ARG A 114 -16.34 -14.42 11.01
C ARG A 114 -15.63 -13.50 10.03
N ALA A 115 -16.20 -12.33 9.70
CA ALA A 115 -15.54 -11.34 8.86
C ALA A 115 -14.27 -10.81 9.55
N ARG A 116 -14.34 -10.47 10.84
CA ARG A 116 -13.18 -10.02 11.63
C ARG A 116 -12.08 -11.08 11.72
N VAL A 117 -12.45 -12.33 12.00
CA VAL A 117 -11.52 -13.48 12.01
C VAL A 117 -10.86 -13.63 10.64
N LYS A 118 -11.63 -13.56 9.56
CA LYS A 118 -11.11 -13.65 8.18
C LYS A 118 -10.11 -12.53 7.88
N ASP A 119 -10.44 -11.28 8.21
CA ASP A 119 -9.57 -10.14 7.94
C ASP A 119 -8.23 -10.26 8.70
N LEU A 120 -8.26 -10.69 9.96
CA LEU A 120 -7.06 -10.96 10.75
C LEU A 120 -6.23 -12.11 10.16
N LEU A 121 -6.86 -13.23 9.81
CA LEU A 121 -6.18 -14.38 9.24
C LEU A 121 -5.58 -14.09 7.85
N ASP A 122 -6.27 -13.29 7.03
CA ASP A 122 -5.76 -12.84 5.74
C ASP A 122 -4.57 -11.86 5.90
N ALA A 123 -4.55 -11.03 6.95
CA ALA A 123 -3.37 -10.23 7.31
C ALA A 123 -2.19 -11.10 7.74
N VAL A 124 -2.37 -12.01 8.71
CA VAL A 124 -1.32 -12.92 9.19
C VAL A 124 -0.79 -13.84 8.08
N ARG A 125 -1.66 -14.32 7.19
CA ARG A 125 -1.27 -15.11 6.00
C ARG A 125 -0.25 -14.38 5.14
N ARG A 126 -0.47 -13.09 4.93
CA ARG A 126 0.39 -12.27 4.06
C ARG A 126 1.77 -12.12 4.68
N ILE A 127 1.84 -11.99 6.00
CA ILE A 127 3.08 -11.91 6.78
C ILE A 127 3.83 -13.25 6.75
N GLU A 128 3.16 -14.37 7.03
CA GLU A 128 3.77 -15.71 6.95
C GLU A 128 4.32 -16.05 5.56
N ALA A 129 3.61 -15.63 4.51
CA ALA A 129 4.04 -15.82 3.13
C ALA A 129 5.34 -15.06 2.79
N LEU A 130 5.68 -14.02 3.55
CA LEU A 130 6.93 -13.29 3.43
C LEU A 130 8.05 -13.98 4.25
N ASN A 131 7.74 -14.44 5.46
CA ASN A 131 8.71 -15.06 6.38
C ASN A 131 9.12 -16.49 5.99
N SER A 132 8.35 -17.19 5.17
CA SER A 132 8.68 -18.55 4.69
C SER A 132 9.86 -18.63 3.69
N ARG A 133 10.55 -17.52 3.41
CA ARG A 133 11.81 -17.52 2.66
C ARG A 133 12.98 -17.32 3.63
N GLY A 134 13.78 -18.37 3.83
CA GLY A 134 15.07 -18.27 4.51
C GLY A 134 16.04 -17.31 3.79
N PRO A 135 17.14 -16.91 4.45
CA PRO A 135 18.05 -15.90 3.93
C PRO A 135 18.90 -16.49 2.81
N THR A 136 18.47 -16.39 1.56
CA THR A 136 19.35 -16.55 0.41
C THR A 136 19.57 -15.21 -0.26
N SER A 137 20.80 -14.72 -0.10
CA SER A 137 21.36 -13.64 -0.86
C SER A 137 21.33 -13.93 -2.37
N SER A 138 20.98 -12.88 -3.10
CA SER A 138 21.52 -12.50 -4.41
C SER A 138 20.87 -13.00 -5.71
N SER A 139 20.91 -12.04 -6.64
CA SER A 139 20.91 -12.15 -8.10
C SER A 139 19.55 -12.35 -8.80
N PHE A 140 18.91 -11.23 -9.12
CA PHE A 140 17.81 -11.17 -10.07
C PHE A 140 18.35 -11.27 -11.50
N ALA A 141 18.42 -12.49 -12.03
CA ALA A 141 18.58 -12.71 -13.46
C ALA A 141 17.22 -12.56 -14.18
N TYR A 142 17.21 -11.78 -15.25
CA TYR A 142 16.03 -11.47 -16.07
C TYR A 142 15.70 -12.58 -17.08
N PRO A 143 14.43 -12.68 -17.47
CA PRO A 143 14.14 -12.59 -18.90
C PRO A 143 13.01 -11.62 -19.26
N THR A 144 13.28 -10.86 -20.32
CA THR A 144 12.39 -10.11 -21.19
C THR A 144 11.47 -11.09 -21.91
N ASN A 145 10.17 -11.07 -21.60
CA ASN A 145 9.09 -11.35 -22.55
C ASN A 145 7.75 -10.89 -21.95
N PHE A 146 7.07 -9.99 -22.65
CA PHE A 146 5.74 -9.48 -22.31
C PHE A 146 4.69 -10.41 -22.92
N ALA A 147 4.17 -11.34 -22.13
CA ALA A 147 2.93 -12.04 -22.48
C ALA A 147 1.73 -11.23 -21.95
N GLU A 148 0.84 -10.85 -22.85
CA GLU A 148 -0.42 -10.16 -22.57
C GLU A 148 -1.23 -10.90 -21.50
N ALA A 149 -1.51 -10.22 -20.38
CA ALA A 149 -2.48 -10.70 -19.41
C ALA A 149 -3.89 -10.54 -19.98
N SER A 150 -4.33 -11.55 -20.73
CA SER A 150 -5.72 -11.71 -21.12
C SER A 150 -6.63 -11.67 -19.89
N ARG A 151 -7.78 -10.98 -20.02
CA ARG A 151 -8.79 -10.84 -18.96
C ARG A 151 -9.10 -12.21 -18.34
N LEU A 152 -8.76 -12.38 -17.07
CA LEU A 152 -9.05 -13.58 -16.30
C LEU A 152 -10.58 -13.73 -16.18
N LYS A 153 -11.19 -14.51 -17.09
CA LYS A 153 -12.63 -14.78 -17.09
C LYS A 153 -13.09 -15.54 -15.83
N ARG A 154 -12.17 -16.17 -15.07
CA ARG A 154 -12.44 -16.92 -13.83
C ARG A 154 -11.29 -16.79 -12.81
N PRO A 155 -11.24 -15.71 -12.02
CA PRO A 155 -10.13 -15.43 -11.10
C PRO A 155 -9.93 -16.49 -10.02
N ARG A 156 -11.00 -17.20 -9.61
CA ARG A 156 -10.94 -18.21 -8.54
C ARG A 156 -10.29 -19.53 -9.00
N GLU A 157 -10.51 -19.93 -10.25
CA GLU A 157 -9.89 -21.13 -10.83
C GLU A 157 -8.40 -20.91 -11.11
N ALA A 158 -8.02 -19.71 -11.55
CA ALA A 158 -6.61 -19.35 -11.77
C ALA A 158 -5.81 -19.29 -10.45
N VAL A 159 -6.43 -18.81 -9.37
CA VAL A 159 -5.84 -18.87 -8.03
C VAL A 159 -5.69 -20.32 -7.55
N LEU A 160 -6.70 -21.17 -7.79
CA LEU A 160 -6.66 -22.59 -7.42
C LEU A 160 -5.71 -23.43 -8.29
N SER A 161 -5.47 -23.04 -9.55
CA SER A 161 -4.48 -23.69 -10.41
C SER A 161 -3.06 -23.29 -10.04
N LEU A 162 -2.82 -22.02 -9.70
CA LEU A 162 -1.55 -21.53 -9.13
C LEU A 162 -1.23 -22.15 -7.76
N ILE A 163 -2.26 -22.49 -6.99
CA ILE A 163 -2.11 -23.22 -5.72
C ILE A 163 -1.74 -24.70 -5.97
N ARG A 164 -2.28 -25.31 -7.03
CA ARG A 164 -1.95 -26.70 -7.42
C ARG A 164 -0.58 -26.82 -8.08
N SER A 165 -0.17 -25.85 -8.88
CA SER A 165 1.14 -25.83 -9.54
C SER A 165 2.30 -25.44 -8.62
N ARG A 166 2.04 -25.02 -7.38
CA ARG A 166 3.09 -24.74 -6.37
C ARG A 166 3.78 -25.99 -5.81
N GLY A 167 3.25 -27.18 -6.10
CA GLY A 167 3.86 -28.48 -5.74
C GLY A 167 4.76 -29.08 -6.83
N ALA A 168 4.83 -28.46 -8.01
CA ALA A 168 5.76 -28.86 -9.07
C ALA A 168 6.55 -27.62 -9.48
N GLN A 169 7.88 -27.69 -9.41
CA GLN A 169 8.83 -26.64 -9.81
C GLN A 169 8.25 -25.67 -10.84
N ALA A 170 7.93 -24.45 -10.41
CA ALA A 170 7.40 -23.41 -11.28
C ALA A 170 8.42 -22.29 -11.40
N ASP A 171 8.90 -22.12 -12.64
CA ASP A 171 9.84 -21.13 -13.15
C ASP A 171 9.93 -19.81 -12.35
N ASP A 172 11.16 -19.52 -11.91
CA ASP A 172 11.58 -18.35 -11.12
C ASP A 172 11.18 -16.99 -11.71
N CYS A 173 10.83 -16.94 -13.00
CA CYS A 173 10.56 -15.70 -13.73
C CYS A 173 9.19 -15.08 -13.40
N LEU A 174 8.18 -15.89 -13.05
CA LEU A 174 6.83 -15.40 -12.71
C LEU A 174 6.65 -15.15 -11.20
N ALA A 175 7.51 -15.75 -10.37
CA ALA A 175 7.49 -15.57 -8.93
C ALA A 175 7.77 -14.11 -8.56
N GLY A 176 8.86 -13.51 -9.06
CA GLY A 176 9.31 -12.16 -8.69
C GLY A 176 8.25 -11.06 -8.84
N LYS A 177 7.52 -11.04 -9.96
CA LYS A 177 6.46 -10.04 -10.22
C LYS A 177 5.23 -10.22 -9.33
N GLY A 178 4.92 -11.45 -8.92
CA GLY A 178 3.87 -11.74 -7.94
C GLY A 178 4.25 -11.35 -6.52
N HIS A 179 5.54 -11.37 -6.17
CA HIS A 179 6.04 -11.06 -4.83
C HIS A 179 6.04 -9.56 -4.53
N PHE A 180 6.49 -8.72 -5.47
CA PHE A 180 6.46 -7.26 -5.28
C PHE A 180 5.03 -6.75 -5.06
N ASN A 181 4.06 -7.24 -5.84
CA ASN A 181 2.65 -6.90 -5.64
C ASN A 181 2.10 -7.34 -4.28
N ARG A 182 2.56 -8.48 -3.74
CA ARG A 182 2.16 -8.95 -2.39
C ARG A 182 2.78 -8.09 -1.29
N TYR A 183 4.06 -7.75 -1.40
CA TYR A 183 4.73 -6.85 -0.47
C TYR A 183 4.07 -5.46 -0.47
N MET A 184 3.78 -4.91 -1.64
CA MET A 184 3.06 -3.64 -1.79
C MET A 184 1.64 -3.69 -1.24
N THR A 185 0.97 -4.82 -1.34
CA THR A 185 -0.36 -5.01 -0.72
C THR A 185 -0.23 -5.10 0.80
N ALA A 186 0.77 -5.81 1.33
CA ALA A 186 1.00 -5.87 2.77
C ALA A 186 1.34 -4.49 3.37
N LEU A 187 2.16 -3.69 2.68
CA LEU A 187 2.46 -2.31 3.08
C LEU A 187 1.21 -1.43 3.14
N ARG A 188 0.27 -1.60 2.21
CA ARG A 188 -0.99 -0.82 2.18
C ARG A 188 -1.91 -1.11 3.36
N ASP A 189 -1.84 -2.32 3.89
CA ASP A 189 -2.66 -2.75 5.01
C ASP A 189 -2.11 -2.26 6.36
N ILE A 190 -0.84 -1.87 6.42
CA ILE A 190 -0.26 -1.26 7.61
C ILE A 190 -0.78 0.18 7.72
N ARG A 191 -1.62 0.43 8.73
CA ARG A 191 -2.27 1.73 8.95
C ARG A 191 -1.27 2.89 9.10
N THR A 192 -0.12 2.65 9.73
CA THR A 192 0.91 3.68 9.92
C THR A 192 1.60 4.05 8.62
N VAL A 193 1.87 3.07 7.74
CA VAL A 193 2.40 3.30 6.38
C VAL A 193 1.38 4.10 5.55
N HIS A 194 0.10 3.74 5.63
CA HIS A 194 -0.96 4.47 4.92
C HIS A 194 -1.06 5.92 5.41
N ARG A 195 -1.08 6.14 6.73
CA ARG A 195 -1.10 7.48 7.33
C ARG A 195 0.14 8.29 6.93
N PHE A 196 1.33 7.69 6.97
CA PHE A 196 2.56 8.34 6.54
C PHE A 196 2.52 8.76 5.06
N SER A 197 1.97 7.91 4.18
CA SER A 197 1.74 8.23 2.76
C SER A 197 0.83 9.45 2.60
N GLU A 198 -0.23 9.55 3.40
CA GLU A 198 -1.16 10.69 3.39
C GLU A 198 -0.53 11.97 3.94
N ASP A 199 0.14 11.89 5.08
CA ASP A 199 0.75 13.02 5.77
C ASP A 199 1.91 13.60 4.93
N LEU A 200 2.74 12.72 4.35
CA LEU A 200 3.81 13.14 3.44
C LEU A 200 3.26 13.60 2.09
N GLY A 201 2.16 13.01 1.60
CA GLY A 201 1.56 13.33 0.30
C GLY A 201 2.24 12.62 -0.88
N VAL A 202 2.73 11.39 -0.66
CA VAL A 202 3.36 10.55 -1.71
C VAL A 202 2.72 9.18 -1.77
N SER A 203 2.77 8.51 -2.92
CA SER A 203 2.15 7.19 -3.09
C SER A 203 2.87 6.08 -2.32
N ILE A 204 2.18 4.97 -2.02
CA ILE A 204 2.78 3.85 -1.28
C ILE A 204 4.00 3.24 -2.02
N PRO A 205 4.04 3.13 -3.36
CA PRO A 205 5.26 2.74 -4.08
C PRO A 205 6.46 3.65 -3.78
N VAL A 206 6.21 4.96 -3.59
CA VAL A 206 7.25 5.90 -3.18
C VAL A 206 7.62 5.71 -1.71
N VAL A 207 6.67 5.42 -0.82
CA VAL A 207 7.00 5.08 0.58
C VAL A 207 7.90 3.83 0.65
N CYS A 208 7.63 2.82 -0.17
CA CYS A 208 8.49 1.65 -0.33
C CYS A 208 9.91 2.03 -0.81
N GLU A 209 10.02 2.94 -1.78
CA GLU A 209 11.31 3.50 -2.20
C GLU A 209 12.05 4.17 -1.03
N LEU A 210 11.37 5.01 -0.25
CA LEU A 210 11.96 5.74 0.89
C LEU A 210 12.40 4.79 2.01
N LEU A 211 11.61 3.75 2.30
CA LEU A 211 11.97 2.67 3.21
C LEU A 211 13.24 1.97 2.75
N ASN A 212 13.29 1.50 1.50
CA ASN A 212 14.45 0.82 0.91
C ASN A 212 15.72 1.69 0.90
N ARG A 213 15.57 3.02 0.95
CA ARG A 213 16.65 4.00 0.98
C ARG A 213 16.97 4.51 2.39
N GLY A 214 16.36 3.96 3.43
CA GLY A 214 16.61 4.32 4.84
C GLY A 214 16.11 5.71 5.25
N LEU A 215 15.19 6.31 4.49
CA LEU A 215 14.68 7.66 4.73
C LEU A 215 13.40 7.72 5.57
N ALA A 216 12.80 6.59 5.91
CA ALA A 216 11.59 6.53 6.74
C ALA A 216 11.81 5.64 7.99
N PRO A 217 12.73 6.03 8.90
CA PRO A 217 13.04 5.22 10.08
C PRO A 217 11.87 5.10 11.06
N GLU A 218 10.93 6.06 11.05
CA GLU A 218 9.71 6.03 11.87
C GLU A 218 8.76 4.86 11.54
N LEU A 219 8.88 4.27 10.35
CA LEU A 219 8.11 3.11 9.93
C LEU A 219 8.87 1.78 10.11
N ALA A 220 10.13 1.83 10.54
CA ALA A 220 11.02 0.67 10.62
C ALA A 220 10.46 -0.44 11.52
N THR A 221 9.95 -0.08 12.69
CA THR A 221 9.37 -1.03 13.67
C THR A 221 8.14 -1.71 13.10
N ASP A 222 7.28 -0.95 12.43
CA ASP A 222 6.00 -1.43 11.92
C ASP A 222 6.18 -2.32 10.68
N VAL A 223 7.25 -2.12 9.91
CA VAL A 223 7.54 -2.88 8.67
C VAL A 223 8.52 -4.03 8.93
N ALA A 224 9.15 -4.12 10.11
CA ALA A 224 10.15 -5.14 10.44
C ALA A 224 9.67 -6.59 10.21
N HIS A 225 8.38 -6.84 10.39
CA HIS A 225 7.78 -8.16 10.18
C HIS A 225 7.60 -8.54 8.69
N LEU A 226 7.80 -7.59 7.75
CA LEU A 226 7.67 -7.81 6.31
C LEU A 226 9.01 -8.14 5.62
N GLY A 227 10.15 -7.98 6.32
CA GLY A 227 11.47 -8.25 5.77
C GLY A 227 12.58 -7.41 6.41
N PRO A 228 13.83 -7.56 5.94
CA PRO A 228 14.97 -6.84 6.47
C PRO A 228 14.79 -5.33 6.27
N VAL A 229 14.87 -4.59 7.38
CA VAL A 229 14.78 -3.13 7.37
C VAL A 229 16.17 -2.55 7.13
N PRO A 230 16.37 -1.72 6.09
CA PRO A 230 17.67 -1.10 5.83
C PRO A 230 18.03 -0.11 6.93
N LEU A 231 19.35 0.12 7.10
CA LEU A 231 19.88 1.06 8.08
C LEU A 231 19.36 2.49 7.82
N PRO A 232 19.01 3.23 8.87
CA PRO A 232 18.52 4.60 8.74
C PRO A 232 19.62 5.51 8.19
N THR A 233 19.27 6.33 7.20
CA THR A 233 20.16 7.35 6.61
C THR A 233 19.95 8.72 7.26
N ILE A 234 18.85 8.92 7.98
CA ILE A 234 18.51 10.16 8.66
C ILE A 234 18.30 9.90 10.14
N GLU A 235 18.61 10.89 10.97
CA GLU A 235 18.30 10.88 12.39
C GLU A 235 16.87 11.40 12.63
N GLY A 236 16.03 10.57 13.23
CA GLY A 236 14.66 10.94 13.60
C GLY A 236 13.65 10.90 12.44
N SER A 237 12.55 11.63 12.60
CA SER A 237 11.41 11.57 11.66
C SER A 237 11.66 12.37 10.39
N LEU A 238 11.31 11.79 9.23
CA LEU A 238 11.41 12.45 7.93
C LEU A 238 10.49 13.66 7.85
N ILE A 239 9.22 13.50 8.24
CA ILE A 239 8.22 14.57 8.21
C ILE A 239 8.65 15.72 9.13
N ALA A 240 9.15 15.40 10.33
CA ALA A 240 9.67 16.39 11.25
C ALA A 240 10.92 17.09 10.70
N GLY A 241 11.84 16.34 10.09
CA GLY A 241 13.04 16.87 9.46
C GLY A 241 12.73 17.86 8.34
N VAL A 242 11.87 17.46 7.39
CA VAL A 242 11.43 18.35 6.31
C VAL A 242 10.73 19.59 6.90
N SER A 243 9.82 19.39 7.86
CA SER A 243 9.06 20.50 8.47
C SER A 243 9.95 21.55 9.14
N LYS A 244 11.12 21.17 9.67
CA LYS A 244 12.09 22.10 10.26
C LYS A 244 12.82 22.94 9.21
N VAL A 245 13.02 22.42 8.00
CA VAL A 245 13.77 23.09 6.93
C VAL A 245 12.86 23.97 6.06
N ILE A 246 11.55 23.75 6.08
CA ILE A 246 10.58 24.57 5.34
C ILE A 246 10.67 26.02 5.80
N ARG A 247 10.90 26.91 4.83
CA ARG A 247 10.91 28.35 5.08
C ARG A 247 9.48 28.91 5.16
N PRO A 248 9.19 29.81 6.12
CA PRO A 248 7.90 30.48 6.19
C PRO A 248 7.74 31.48 5.05
N GLY A 249 6.50 31.65 4.57
CA GLY A 249 6.15 32.60 3.53
C GLY A 249 6.25 32.02 2.11
N THR A 250 5.57 32.65 1.15
CA THR A 250 5.57 32.25 -0.26
C THR A 250 6.35 33.31 -1.06
N ILE A 251 7.39 32.90 -1.79
CA ILE A 251 8.17 33.78 -2.66
C ILE A 251 7.46 33.97 -4.01
N ALA A 252 7.52 35.18 -4.58
CA ALA A 252 7.01 35.46 -5.91
C ALA A 252 7.73 34.60 -6.96
N GLY A 253 6.96 33.89 -7.81
CA GLY A 253 7.51 32.99 -8.83
C GLY A 253 7.85 31.58 -8.34
N ALA A 254 7.56 31.24 -7.08
CA ALA A 254 7.70 29.87 -6.59
C ALA A 254 6.63 28.95 -7.20
N LEU A 255 7.05 27.76 -7.61
CA LEU A 255 6.20 26.76 -8.27
C LEU A 255 6.05 25.52 -7.37
N GLY A 256 4.91 24.84 -7.44
CA GLY A 256 4.64 23.66 -6.62
C GLY A 256 5.59 22.50 -6.94
N LEU A 257 6.30 21.98 -5.94
CA LEU A 257 7.34 20.96 -6.10
C LEU A 257 6.85 19.73 -6.86
N VAL A 258 5.72 19.14 -6.44
CA VAL A 258 5.16 17.95 -7.08
C VAL A 258 4.76 18.24 -8.53
N SER A 259 4.10 19.37 -8.78
CA SER A 259 3.74 19.81 -10.13
C SER A 259 5.00 19.98 -11.01
N CYS A 260 6.08 20.51 -10.45
CA CYS A 260 7.36 20.66 -11.14
C CYS A 260 8.02 19.32 -11.47
N CYS A 261 8.15 18.43 -10.50
CA CYS A 261 8.72 17.09 -10.71
C CYS A 261 7.92 16.30 -11.73
N PHE A 262 6.58 16.37 -11.64
CA PHE A 262 5.70 15.75 -12.62
C PHE A 262 5.97 16.27 -14.04
N ALA A 263 6.05 17.59 -14.21
CA ALA A 263 6.28 18.21 -15.52
C ALA A 263 7.67 17.91 -16.11
N LEU A 264 8.72 17.91 -15.27
CA LEU A 264 10.10 17.65 -15.69
C LEU A 264 10.35 16.20 -16.05
N ASP A 265 9.59 15.25 -15.48
CA ASP A 265 9.76 13.84 -15.72
C ASP A 265 8.52 13.16 -16.31
N PRO A 266 8.39 13.11 -17.64
CA PRO A 266 7.33 12.40 -18.33
C PRO A 266 7.31 10.90 -18.02
N SER A 267 8.49 10.34 -17.70
CA SER A 267 8.68 8.92 -17.47
C SER A 267 8.29 8.48 -16.06
N LEU A 268 8.12 9.41 -15.12
CA LEU A 268 7.86 9.13 -13.70
C LEU A 268 8.87 8.12 -13.13
N THR A 269 10.14 8.34 -13.44
CA THR A 269 11.30 7.60 -12.95
C THR A 269 12.14 8.36 -11.93
N PHE A 270 11.88 9.64 -11.63
CA PHE A 270 12.68 10.38 -10.67
C PHE A 270 12.57 9.79 -9.25
N SER A 271 13.66 9.86 -8.48
CA SER A 271 13.71 9.37 -7.11
C SER A 271 13.33 10.45 -6.10
N TRP A 272 12.23 10.23 -5.37
CA TRP A 272 11.85 11.10 -4.26
C TRP A 272 12.90 11.11 -3.16
N SER A 273 13.63 10.00 -2.98
CA SER A 273 14.73 9.93 -2.00
C SER A 273 15.85 10.94 -2.27
N SER A 274 16.16 11.20 -3.55
CA SER A 274 17.17 12.18 -3.96
C SER A 274 16.73 13.61 -3.65
N ILE A 275 15.47 13.93 -3.96
CA ILE A 275 14.88 15.26 -3.73
C ILE A 275 14.78 15.54 -2.24
N LEU A 276 14.25 14.61 -1.45
CA LEU A 276 14.10 14.79 0.00
C LEU A 276 15.44 14.92 0.71
N ARG A 277 16.48 14.18 0.31
CA ARG A 277 17.84 14.40 0.83
C ARG A 277 18.37 15.79 0.50
N ALA A 278 18.20 16.26 -0.74
CA ALA A 278 18.61 17.61 -1.11
C ALA A 278 17.89 18.68 -0.29
N VAL A 279 16.62 18.45 0.06
CA VAL A 279 15.85 19.33 0.97
C VAL A 279 16.41 19.28 2.38
N LEU A 280 16.58 18.09 2.96
CA LEU A 280 17.08 17.92 4.34
C LEU A 280 18.50 18.48 4.53
N GLU A 281 19.35 18.34 3.51
CA GLU A 281 20.71 18.89 3.50
C GLU A 281 20.75 20.40 3.21
N GLY A 282 19.60 21.04 2.97
CA GLY A 282 19.50 22.47 2.66
C GLY A 282 20.01 22.85 1.27
N ARG A 283 20.33 21.88 0.41
CA ARG A 283 20.75 22.13 -0.99
C ARG A 283 19.60 22.62 -1.85
N LEU A 284 18.40 22.08 -1.64
CA LEU A 284 17.17 22.52 -2.31
C LEU A 284 16.30 23.28 -1.31
N GLU A 285 16.19 24.59 -1.50
CA GLU A 285 15.34 25.42 -0.66
C GLU A 285 13.86 25.20 -1.00
N VAL A 286 13.04 24.99 0.03
CA VAL A 286 11.60 24.80 -0.08
C VAL A 286 10.85 25.76 0.84
N TRP A 287 9.72 26.26 0.34
CA TRP A 287 8.82 27.15 1.08
C TRP A 287 7.45 26.51 1.21
N ARG A 288 6.70 26.96 2.23
CA ARG A 288 5.30 26.56 2.36
C ARG A 288 4.41 27.41 1.45
N GLY A 289 3.80 26.76 0.47
CA GLY A 289 2.77 27.29 -0.39
C GLY A 289 1.42 27.40 0.29
N ARG A 290 0.45 28.00 -0.42
CA ARG A 290 -0.90 28.30 0.11
C ARG A 290 -1.92 27.14 -0.03
N ARG A 291 -1.50 25.94 -0.45
CA ARG A 291 -2.43 24.83 -0.81
C ARG A 291 -2.29 23.60 0.11
N PRO A 292 -2.84 23.63 1.34
CA PRO A 292 -2.61 22.58 2.35
C PRO A 292 -3.51 21.34 2.22
N THR A 293 -3.80 20.85 1.02
CA THR A 293 -4.92 19.89 0.85
C THR A 293 -4.54 18.43 0.64
N ARG A 294 -3.28 18.08 0.32
CA ARG A 294 -2.93 16.72 -0.15
C ARG A 294 -1.62 16.16 0.41
N GLY A 295 -1.24 16.61 1.60
CA GLY A 295 -0.02 16.19 2.30
C GLY A 295 1.16 17.11 2.05
N LEU A 296 2.21 16.95 2.85
CA LEU A 296 3.34 17.87 2.96
C LEU A 296 3.96 18.24 1.61
N MET A 297 4.22 17.26 0.75
CA MET A 297 4.86 17.48 -0.56
C MET A 297 4.04 18.41 -1.47
N SER A 298 2.70 18.33 -1.42
CA SER A 298 1.83 19.20 -2.22
C SER A 298 1.84 20.66 -1.75
N GLU A 299 2.25 20.90 -0.51
CA GLU A 299 2.38 22.24 0.05
C GLU A 299 3.71 22.89 -0.30
N LEU A 300 4.72 22.11 -0.68
CA LEU A 300 6.05 22.64 -0.94
C LEU A 300 6.09 23.35 -2.29
N VAL A 301 6.71 24.53 -2.28
CA VAL A 301 7.05 25.27 -3.48
C VAL A 301 8.56 25.49 -3.58
N VAL A 302 9.07 25.60 -4.80
CA VAL A 302 10.50 25.77 -5.13
C VAL A 302 10.71 26.94 -6.08
N THR A 303 11.90 27.52 -6.02
CA THR A 303 12.34 28.62 -6.92
C THR A 303 13.47 28.17 -7.85
N ASP A 304 14.39 27.32 -7.36
CA ASP A 304 15.50 26.79 -8.15
C ASP A 304 15.09 25.58 -9.01
N ILE A 305 14.51 25.89 -10.17
CA ILE A 305 14.07 24.88 -11.15
C ILE A 305 15.26 24.18 -11.81
N SER A 306 16.41 24.85 -11.95
CA SER A 306 17.61 24.30 -12.58
C SER A 306 18.20 23.18 -11.72
N LEU A 307 18.33 23.42 -10.41
CA LEU A 307 18.76 22.39 -9.47
C LEU A 307 17.76 21.24 -9.42
N LEU A 308 16.45 21.54 -9.38
CA LEU A 308 15.42 20.50 -9.37
C LEU A 308 15.52 19.59 -10.61
N ARG A 309 15.71 20.17 -11.80
CA ARG A 309 15.92 19.41 -13.04
C ARG A 309 17.12 18.48 -12.93
N SER A 310 18.25 18.97 -12.42
CA SER A 310 19.45 18.14 -12.23
C SER A 310 19.21 16.97 -11.28
N LEU A 311 18.40 17.15 -10.22
CA LEU A 311 18.05 16.09 -9.27
C LEU A 311 17.13 15.04 -9.89
N VAL A 312 16.18 15.48 -10.72
CA VAL A 312 15.23 14.64 -11.44
C VAL A 312 15.95 13.74 -12.46
N GLU A 313 16.95 14.28 -13.17
CA GLU A 313 17.70 13.55 -14.20
C GLU A 313 18.74 12.58 -13.61
N LYS A 314 19.35 12.93 -12.47
CA LYS A 314 20.52 12.23 -11.92
C LYS A 314 20.22 10.84 -11.36
N GLN A 315 19.01 10.58 -10.87
CA GLN A 315 18.71 9.31 -10.19
C GLN A 315 17.32 8.76 -10.53
N ARG A 316 17.33 7.65 -11.27
CA ARG A 316 16.11 6.93 -11.66
C ARG A 316 15.74 5.84 -10.64
N THR A 317 14.45 5.70 -10.37
CA THR A 317 13.85 4.67 -9.52
C THR A 317 13.80 3.32 -10.23
N ASN A 318 13.76 2.27 -9.43
CA ASN A 318 13.67 0.89 -9.90
C ASN A 318 12.34 0.61 -10.61
N ASP A 319 12.36 -0.14 -11.71
CA ASP A 319 11.17 -0.40 -12.53
C ASP A 319 10.09 -1.23 -11.81
N GLU A 320 10.44 -1.98 -10.76
CA GLU A 320 9.48 -2.77 -9.98
C GLU A 320 8.44 -1.89 -9.28
N ASN A 321 8.87 -0.78 -8.65
CA ASN A 321 7.97 0.19 -8.00
C ASN A 321 6.95 0.78 -8.98
N ARG A 322 7.32 0.89 -10.26
CA ARG A 322 6.47 1.47 -11.31
C ARG A 322 5.38 0.51 -11.77
N ASN A 323 5.57 -0.80 -11.59
CA ASN A 323 4.64 -1.84 -12.00
C ASN A 323 3.64 -2.22 -10.91
N ALA A 324 3.75 -1.68 -9.70
CA ALA A 324 2.73 -1.85 -8.68
C ALA A 324 1.39 -1.25 -9.12
N PRO A 325 0.26 -1.94 -8.86
CA PRO A 325 -1.07 -1.36 -8.98
C PRO A 325 -1.17 -0.10 -8.14
N ILE A 326 -1.75 0.96 -8.67
CA ILE A 326 -1.97 2.24 -7.96
C ILE A 326 -3.45 2.62 -7.98
N SER A 327 -3.89 3.21 -6.87
CA SER A 327 -5.23 3.76 -6.70
C SER A 327 -5.36 5.16 -7.35
N HIS A 328 -6.60 5.61 -7.58
CA HIS A 328 -6.86 6.97 -8.05
C HIS A 328 -6.28 8.03 -7.10
N ARG A 329 -6.23 7.74 -5.79
CA ARG A 329 -5.67 8.65 -4.80
C ARG A 329 -4.15 8.76 -4.94
N GLU A 330 -3.46 7.64 -5.13
CA GLU A 330 -2.00 7.65 -5.36
C GLU A 330 -1.64 8.36 -6.67
N ILE A 331 -2.45 8.21 -7.73
CA ILE A 331 -2.30 9.00 -8.96
C ILE A 331 -2.48 10.49 -8.66
N SER A 332 -3.50 10.84 -7.87
CA SER A 332 -3.80 12.23 -7.51
C SER A 332 -2.64 12.91 -6.77
N MET A 333 -1.93 12.16 -5.92
CA MET A 333 -0.70 12.61 -5.25
C MET A 333 0.42 12.83 -6.28
N ALA A 334 0.62 11.91 -7.22
CA ALA A 334 1.68 12.01 -8.22
C ALA A 334 1.52 13.19 -9.20
N ILE A 335 0.27 13.56 -9.53
CA ILE A 335 -0.03 14.65 -10.48
C ILE A 335 -0.35 15.99 -9.80
N ASP A 336 -0.42 16.00 -8.46
CA ASP A 336 -0.85 17.16 -7.67
C ASP A 336 -2.24 17.70 -8.11
N ARG A 337 -3.19 16.81 -8.44
CA ARG A 337 -4.58 17.16 -8.82
C ARG A 337 -5.59 16.37 -7.99
N SER A 338 -6.88 16.68 -8.14
CA SER A 338 -7.92 16.02 -7.34
C SER A 338 -8.05 14.55 -7.73
N GLN A 339 -8.62 13.75 -6.82
CA GLN A 339 -8.93 12.36 -7.11
C GLN A 339 -9.94 12.21 -8.26
N SER A 340 -10.82 13.20 -8.47
CA SER A 340 -11.72 13.24 -9.63
C SER A 340 -10.96 13.38 -10.95
N VAL A 341 -9.92 14.22 -11.00
CA VAL A 341 -9.03 14.34 -12.18
C VAL A 341 -8.30 13.03 -12.42
N ALA A 342 -7.76 12.39 -11.38
CA ALA A 342 -7.12 11.09 -11.49
C ALA A 342 -8.07 9.99 -12.00
N ALA A 343 -9.31 9.97 -11.49
CA ALA A 343 -10.34 9.03 -11.96
C ALA A 343 -10.71 9.26 -13.43
N ASN A 344 -10.87 10.52 -13.86
CA ASN A 344 -11.11 10.87 -15.26
C ASN A 344 -9.95 10.43 -16.18
N ILE A 345 -8.71 10.53 -15.69
CA ILE A 345 -7.53 10.02 -16.42
C ILE A 345 -7.62 8.50 -16.61
N VAL A 346 -7.92 7.77 -15.55
CA VAL A 346 -8.01 6.29 -15.58
C VAL A 346 -9.18 5.83 -16.44
N ASN A 347 -10.33 6.49 -16.30
CA ASN A 347 -11.56 6.17 -17.04
C ASN A 347 -11.55 6.65 -18.50
N SER A 348 -10.51 7.35 -18.95
CA SER A 348 -10.36 7.77 -20.35
C SER A 348 -10.28 6.61 -21.34
N GLY A 349 -9.98 5.39 -20.85
CA GLY A 349 -9.74 4.22 -21.69
C GLY A 349 -8.35 4.22 -22.36
N LEU A 350 -7.56 5.28 -22.19
CA LEU A 350 -6.18 5.37 -22.70
C LEU A 350 -5.21 4.49 -21.92
N MET A 351 -5.47 4.24 -20.64
CA MET A 351 -4.71 3.28 -19.84
C MET A 351 -5.40 1.92 -19.89
N GLN A 352 -4.86 0.99 -20.70
CA GLN A 352 -5.38 -0.37 -20.79
C GLN A 352 -4.82 -1.26 -19.67
N GLY A 353 -5.70 -1.99 -18.98
CA GLY A 353 -5.33 -2.97 -17.95
C GLY A 353 -5.27 -2.37 -16.53
N VAL A 354 -4.45 -2.97 -15.67
CA VAL A 354 -4.27 -2.50 -14.28
C VAL A 354 -3.56 -1.15 -14.28
N SER A 355 -4.09 -0.17 -13.54
CA SER A 355 -3.48 1.14 -13.38
C SER A 355 -2.16 1.02 -12.60
N THR A 356 -1.05 1.38 -13.24
CA THR A 356 0.30 1.42 -12.64
C THR A 356 1.00 2.73 -13.03
N LEU A 357 2.05 3.13 -12.30
CA LEU A 357 2.82 4.34 -12.66
C LEU A 357 3.52 4.16 -14.01
N GLY A 358 3.97 2.95 -14.34
CA GLY A 358 4.56 2.63 -15.63
C GLY A 358 3.58 2.81 -16.80
N ARG A 359 2.32 2.38 -16.64
CA ARG A 359 1.27 2.62 -17.66
C ARG A 359 0.90 4.09 -17.76
N PHE A 360 0.87 4.79 -16.63
CA PHE A 360 0.63 6.23 -16.63
C PHE A 360 1.75 7.00 -17.32
N ALA A 361 3.01 6.60 -17.13
CA ALA A 361 4.16 7.14 -17.85
C ALA A 361 4.08 6.86 -19.37
N GLN A 362 3.65 5.66 -19.78
CA GLN A 362 3.42 5.35 -21.21
C GLN A 362 2.36 6.26 -21.84
N LEU A 363 1.25 6.51 -21.14
CA LEU A 363 0.25 7.48 -21.59
C LEU A 363 0.87 8.87 -21.79
N ARG A 364 1.75 9.28 -20.88
CA ARG A 364 2.44 10.58 -20.92
C ARG A 364 3.51 10.71 -22.00
N GLN A 365 3.91 9.63 -22.65
CA GLN A 365 4.78 9.68 -23.83
C GLN A 365 4.02 10.21 -25.05
N SER A 366 2.76 9.81 -25.22
CA SER A 366 1.95 10.24 -26.37
C SER A 366 1.07 11.46 -26.08
N TRP A 367 0.67 11.65 -24.83
CA TRP A 367 -0.27 12.69 -24.42
C TRP A 367 0.32 13.60 -23.35
N VAL A 368 -0.08 14.87 -23.35
CA VAL A 368 0.27 15.86 -22.35
C VAL A 368 -0.98 16.52 -21.78
N PHE A 369 -0.92 16.85 -20.48
CA PHE A 369 -2.04 17.50 -19.79
C PHE A 369 -1.93 19.02 -19.86
N ILE A 370 -3.07 19.71 -19.93
CA ILE A 370 -3.06 21.19 -19.93
C ILE A 370 -2.38 21.76 -18.67
N PHE A 371 -2.57 21.12 -17.53
CA PHE A 371 -1.95 21.56 -16.28
C PHE A 371 -0.45 21.29 -16.21
N GLU A 372 0.05 20.29 -16.97
CA GLU A 372 1.48 20.03 -17.14
C GLU A 372 2.10 21.12 -18.03
N LEU A 373 1.42 21.49 -19.11
CA LEU A 373 1.84 22.57 -20.01
C LEU A 373 1.89 23.93 -19.29
N HIS A 374 0.94 24.22 -18.39
CA HIS A 374 0.99 25.41 -17.56
C HIS A 374 2.26 25.45 -16.69
N THR A 375 2.59 24.35 -16.00
CA THR A 375 3.81 24.28 -15.19
C THR A 375 5.06 24.45 -16.05
N LEU A 376 5.14 23.81 -17.22
CA LEU A 376 6.27 23.96 -18.14
C LEU A 376 6.42 25.40 -18.65
N ALA A 377 5.32 26.05 -19.01
CA ALA A 377 5.31 27.44 -19.44
C ALA A 377 5.79 28.41 -18.34
N GLU A 378 5.39 28.16 -17.09
CA GLU A 378 5.86 28.92 -15.93
C GLU A 378 7.36 28.70 -15.67
N MET A 379 7.85 27.45 -15.75
CA MET A 379 9.27 27.13 -15.64
C MET A 379 10.13 27.82 -16.70
N SER A 380 9.65 27.86 -17.95
CA SER A 380 10.33 28.53 -19.06
C SER A 380 10.18 30.07 -19.02
N ARG A 381 9.57 30.65 -17.97
CA ARG A 381 9.25 32.08 -17.83
C ARG A 381 8.47 32.65 -19.02
N ARG A 382 7.65 31.82 -19.65
CA ARG A 382 6.75 32.17 -20.77
C ARG A 382 5.31 31.86 -20.38
N PRO A 383 4.73 32.56 -19.38
CA PRO A 383 3.37 32.29 -18.94
C PRO A 383 2.39 32.60 -20.08
N ALA A 384 1.92 31.57 -20.75
CA ALA A 384 0.95 31.71 -21.82
C ALA A 384 -0.46 31.80 -21.23
N ARG A 385 -1.03 33.00 -21.26
CA ARG A 385 -2.46 33.17 -21.01
C ARG A 385 -3.23 32.45 -22.14
N ASN A 386 -4.17 31.58 -21.77
CA ASN A 386 -5.03 30.84 -22.69
C ASN A 386 -4.35 29.74 -23.54
N LEU A 387 -3.43 28.95 -22.95
CA LEU A 387 -2.82 27.78 -23.61
C LEU A 387 -3.81 26.92 -24.39
N SER A 388 -4.97 26.60 -23.80
CA SER A 388 -5.98 25.78 -24.47
C SER A 388 -6.58 26.43 -25.73
N ARG A 389 -6.69 27.77 -25.78
CA ARG A 389 -7.18 28.46 -26.99
C ARG A 389 -6.13 28.43 -28.09
N THR A 390 -4.86 28.63 -27.72
CA THR A 390 -3.74 28.54 -28.67
C THR A 390 -3.68 27.15 -29.30
N LEU A 391 -3.70 26.09 -28.49
CA LEU A 391 -3.66 24.71 -29.00
C LEU A 391 -4.85 24.39 -29.92
N LYS A 392 -6.05 24.90 -29.62
CA LYS A 392 -7.21 24.76 -30.51
C LYS A 392 -7.06 25.55 -31.81
N ALA A 393 -6.48 26.74 -31.76
CA ALA A 393 -6.28 27.58 -32.95
C ALA A 393 -5.29 26.95 -33.93
N PHE A 394 -4.32 26.18 -33.43
CA PHE A 394 -3.37 25.41 -34.23
C PHE A 394 -3.83 23.97 -34.53
N ASP A 395 -5.10 23.65 -34.25
CA ASP A 395 -5.72 22.34 -34.49
C ASP A 395 -4.92 21.15 -33.94
N VAL A 396 -4.29 21.33 -32.77
CA VAL A 396 -3.52 20.27 -32.12
C VAL A 396 -4.47 19.14 -31.70
N LYS A 397 -4.12 17.90 -32.03
CA LYS A 397 -4.95 16.74 -31.71
C LYS A 397 -5.22 16.65 -30.22
N CYS A 398 -6.51 16.58 -29.85
CA CYS A 398 -6.93 16.49 -28.46
C CYS A 398 -7.97 15.40 -28.22
N MET A 399 -8.00 14.90 -26.99
CA MET A 399 -9.02 14.00 -26.47
C MET A 399 -9.54 14.56 -25.15
N ARG A 400 -10.82 14.36 -24.85
CA ARG A 400 -11.42 14.79 -23.58
C ARG A 400 -12.01 13.59 -22.85
N SER A 401 -11.76 13.52 -21.55
CA SER A 401 -12.45 12.61 -20.63
C SER A 401 -12.84 13.38 -19.37
N GLY A 402 -14.14 13.57 -19.17
CA GLY A 402 -14.69 14.44 -18.12
C GLY A 402 -14.09 15.86 -18.19
N ASP A 403 -13.45 16.27 -17.09
CA ASP A 403 -12.81 17.58 -16.95
C ASP A 403 -11.35 17.62 -17.42
N VAL A 404 -10.82 16.49 -17.90
CA VAL A 404 -9.43 16.37 -18.33
C VAL A 404 -9.36 16.42 -19.85
N THR A 405 -8.51 17.30 -20.36
CA THR A 405 -8.17 17.37 -21.78
C THR A 405 -6.73 16.92 -21.98
N PHE A 406 -6.57 15.94 -22.86
CA PHE A 406 -5.31 15.39 -23.31
C PHE A 406 -4.97 16.02 -24.65
N TRP A 407 -3.74 16.48 -24.81
CA TRP A 407 -3.22 17.00 -26.08
C TRP A 407 -2.12 16.07 -26.56
N GLN A 408 -1.97 15.90 -27.87
CA GLN A 408 -0.82 15.16 -28.39
C GLN A 408 0.47 15.86 -27.95
N ARG A 409 1.36 15.10 -27.32
CA ARG A 409 2.52 15.66 -26.61
C ARG A 409 3.42 16.46 -27.54
N ASP A 410 3.91 15.85 -28.61
CA ASP A 410 4.92 16.44 -29.48
C ASP A 410 4.39 17.69 -30.21
N GLU A 411 3.15 17.64 -30.69
CA GLU A 411 2.48 18.78 -31.33
C GLU A 411 2.25 19.93 -30.34
N ALA A 412 1.77 19.63 -29.13
CA ALA A 412 1.50 20.67 -28.13
C ALA A 412 2.79 21.34 -27.63
N LEU A 413 3.85 20.55 -27.35
CA LEU A 413 5.13 21.09 -26.91
C LEU A 413 5.79 21.92 -28.01
N SER A 414 5.75 21.47 -29.27
CA SER A 414 6.27 22.20 -30.42
C SER A 414 5.51 23.51 -30.65
N CYS A 415 4.17 23.46 -30.67
CA CYS A 415 3.29 24.63 -30.83
C CYS A 415 3.58 25.72 -29.79
N LEU A 416 3.86 25.32 -28.55
CA LEU A 416 4.11 26.26 -27.44
C LEU A 416 5.60 26.62 -27.28
N GLY A 417 6.50 26.03 -28.07
CA GLY A 417 7.95 26.23 -27.93
C GLY A 417 8.47 25.78 -26.56
N LEU A 418 7.86 24.76 -25.96
CA LEU A 418 8.20 24.19 -24.66
C LEU A 418 9.03 22.93 -24.88
N GLN A 419 10.33 23.07 -25.18
CA GLN A 419 11.22 21.92 -25.24
C GLN A 419 11.67 21.51 -23.84
N LEU A 420 11.46 20.23 -23.52
CA LEU A 420 12.16 19.55 -22.43
C LEU A 420 13.55 19.20 -22.96
N SER A 421 14.49 20.15 -22.93
CA SER A 421 15.92 19.87 -23.15
C SER A 421 16.49 19.09 -21.99
#